data_AF-A0A1M5NZ57-F1
#
_entry.id   AF-A0A1M5NZ57-F1
#
_cell.length_a   1.000
_cell.length_b   1.000
_cell.length_c   1.000
_cell.angle_alpha   90.00
_cell.angle_beta   90.00
_cell.angle_gamma   90.00
#
_symmetry.space_group_name_H-M   'P 1'
#
loop_
_entity.id
_entity.type
_entity.pdbx_description
1 polymer ?
#
loop_
_entity_poly.entity_id
_entity_poly.type
_entity_poly.pdbx_seq_one_letter_code
_entity_poly.pdbx_strand_id
1 'polypeptide(L)'
;MKKGKSSNRVYDKVKSWLFPKVLKSYPREAQESNNNLNRTFWNTRRLLIQIQGFLENEKLRIRIEGNFTNNGLNHEGKLYHFITPFCKISLNNDKRGRYNITYFLNPNLLEIIGDNYGNILEARIYELVTDNEMKGFINANQLNCIYERYFNESLTIAETKPNYMVTITEKTIS
;
A
#
# COMPACT_ATOMS: atom_id res chain seq x y z
N MET A 1 35.90 11.56 27.83
CA MET A 1 34.45 11.31 27.65
C MET A 1 34.07 11.58 26.19
N LYS A 2 33.86 10.53 25.37
CA LYS A 2 33.38 10.68 23.99
C LYS A 2 31.85 10.60 24.02
N LYS A 3 31.17 11.70 23.65
CA LYS A 3 29.71 11.77 23.51
C LYS A 3 29.27 10.83 22.37
N GLY A 4 28.23 10.04 22.65
CA GLY A 4 27.69 9.03 21.75
C GLY A 4 27.15 9.63 20.45
N LYS A 5 27.42 8.94 19.34
CA LYS A 5 26.77 9.19 18.05
C LYS A 5 25.31 8.78 18.16
N SER A 6 24.39 9.75 18.15
CA SER A 6 22.97 9.46 17.95
C SER A 6 22.79 8.93 16.53
N SER A 7 22.11 7.79 16.40
CA SER A 7 21.72 7.19 15.13
C SER A 7 21.02 8.22 14.23
N ASN A 8 21.60 8.53 13.07
CA ASN A 8 20.90 9.22 12.00
C ASN A 8 19.77 8.30 11.50
N ARG A 9 18.57 8.47 12.07
CA ARG A 9 17.35 7.91 11.50
C ARG A 9 17.04 8.69 10.22
N VAL A 10 17.08 7.99 9.10
CA VAL A 10 16.69 8.49 7.77
C VAL A 10 15.16 8.61 7.74
N TYR A 11 14.60 9.57 8.46
CA TYR A 11 13.17 9.88 8.44
C TYR A 11 12.97 11.38 8.29
N ASP A 12 13.41 11.94 7.17
CA ASP A 12 12.98 13.27 6.79
C ASP A 12 13.03 13.44 5.27
N LYS A 13 11.93 13.99 4.74
CA LYS A 13 11.67 14.43 3.36
C LYS A 13 11.01 13.42 2.41
N VAL A 14 9.69 13.28 2.51
CA VAL A 14 8.85 13.36 1.30
C VAL A 14 7.61 14.23 1.59
N LYS A 15 7.48 15.33 0.84
CA LYS A 15 6.25 16.14 0.76
C LYS A 15 5.10 15.19 0.46
N SER A 16 3.98 15.32 1.18
CA SER A 16 2.76 14.54 1.00
C SER A 16 2.59 14.06 -0.44
N TRP A 17 2.60 12.73 -0.65
CA TRP A 17 2.36 12.15 -1.96
C TRP A 17 0.93 12.52 -2.37
N LEU A 18 0.79 13.59 -3.15
CA LEU A 18 -0.49 14.08 -3.65
C LEU A 18 -1.07 13.04 -4.61
N PHE A 19 -2.40 12.94 -4.60
CA PHE A 19 -3.19 12.17 -5.56
C PHE A 19 -2.61 12.30 -6.96
N PRO A 20 -2.16 11.21 -7.61
CA PRO A 20 -1.76 11.27 -9.01
C PRO A 20 -2.96 11.76 -9.82
N LYS A 21 -2.79 12.86 -10.56
CA LYS A 21 -3.81 13.34 -11.50
C LYS A 21 -3.94 12.29 -12.60
N VAL A 22 -5.14 11.76 -12.80
CA VAL A 22 -5.45 10.86 -13.92
C VAL A 22 -5.07 11.59 -15.22
N LEU A 23 -4.31 10.91 -16.09
CA LEU A 23 -3.87 11.50 -17.36
C LEU A 23 -5.11 11.79 -18.22
N LYS A 24 -5.30 13.07 -18.57
CA LYS A 24 -6.45 13.56 -19.34
C LYS A 24 -6.51 13.03 -20.79
N SER A 25 -5.48 12.31 -21.24
CA SER A 25 -5.35 11.77 -22.59
C SER A 25 -6.13 10.48 -22.82
N TYR A 26 -6.73 9.88 -21.78
CA TYR A 26 -7.50 8.64 -21.91
C TYR A 26 -8.97 8.90 -22.30
N PRO A 27 -9.67 7.94 -22.92
CA PRO A 27 -11.12 8.04 -23.15
C PRO A 27 -11.88 8.36 -21.85
N ARG A 28 -12.95 9.16 -21.93
CA ARG A 28 -13.68 9.69 -20.76
C ARG A 28 -14.14 8.60 -19.77
N GLU A 29 -14.65 7.49 -20.29
CA GLU A 29 -15.05 6.32 -19.49
C GLU A 29 -13.88 5.72 -18.70
N ALA A 30 -12.69 5.65 -19.32
CA ALA A 30 -11.48 5.20 -18.63
C ALA A 30 -11.03 6.21 -17.57
N GLN A 31 -11.26 7.52 -17.76
CA GLN A 31 -10.95 8.52 -16.73
C GLN A 31 -11.85 8.39 -15.51
N GLU A 32 -13.14 8.15 -15.69
CA GLU A 32 -14.10 7.97 -14.59
C GLU A 32 -13.77 6.71 -13.78
N SER A 33 -13.56 5.57 -14.46
CA SER A 33 -13.12 4.33 -13.80
C SER A 33 -11.77 4.50 -13.08
N ASN A 34 -10.78 5.13 -13.72
CA ASN A 34 -9.47 5.38 -13.10
C ASN A 34 -9.59 6.28 -11.86
N ASN A 35 -10.46 7.30 -11.88
CA ASN A 35 -10.70 8.17 -10.73
C ASN A 35 -11.30 7.38 -9.55
N ASN A 36 -12.28 6.50 -9.82
CA ASN A 36 -12.88 5.65 -8.81
C ASN A 36 -11.86 4.69 -8.20
N LEU A 37 -11.06 4.02 -9.03
CA LEU A 37 -9.99 3.12 -8.56
C LEU A 37 -8.90 3.85 -7.77
N ASN A 38 -8.49 5.03 -8.22
CA ASN A 38 -7.53 5.86 -7.48
C ASN A 38 -8.09 6.23 -6.10
N ARG A 39 -9.34 6.71 -6.02
CA ARG A 39 -10.01 7.03 -4.76
C ARG A 39 -10.10 5.82 -3.84
N THR A 40 -10.48 4.67 -4.38
CA THR A 40 -10.55 3.41 -3.66
C THR A 40 -9.20 3.02 -3.07
N PHE A 41 -8.13 3.08 -3.86
CA PHE A 41 -6.77 2.81 -3.39
C PHE A 41 -6.39 3.72 -2.21
N TRP A 42 -6.60 5.03 -2.32
CA TRP A 42 -6.24 5.99 -1.26
C TRP A 42 -7.10 5.83 0.00
N ASN A 43 -8.38 5.49 -0.15
CA ASN A 43 -9.26 5.18 0.98
C ASN A 43 -8.82 3.91 1.70
N THR A 44 -8.48 2.84 0.97
CA THR A 44 -7.97 1.62 1.61
C THR A 44 -6.61 1.85 2.26
N ARG A 45 -5.71 2.61 1.62
CA ARG A 45 -4.46 3.05 2.24
C ARG A 45 -4.70 3.76 3.57
N ARG A 46 -5.65 4.69 3.62
CA ARG A 46 -6.01 5.41 4.85
C ARG A 46 -6.49 4.46 5.95
N LEU A 47 -7.38 3.52 5.60
CA LEU A 47 -7.85 2.48 6.52
C LEU A 47 -6.67 1.67 7.09
N LEU A 48 -5.74 1.24 6.24
CA LEU A 48 -4.57 0.48 6.67
C LEU A 48 -3.69 1.27 7.64
N ILE A 49 -3.48 2.57 7.39
CA ILE A 49 -2.74 3.44 8.32
C ILE A 49 -3.48 3.56 9.66
N GLN A 50 -4.82 3.66 9.64
CA GLN A 50 -5.60 3.70 10.87
C GLN A 50 -5.47 2.41 11.67
N ILE A 51 -5.61 1.25 11.02
CA ILE A 51 -5.40 -0.06 11.64
C ILE A 51 -4.01 -0.10 12.28
N GLN A 52 -2.95 0.24 11.52
CA GLN A 52 -1.59 0.28 12.05
C GLN A 52 -1.47 1.17 13.29
N GLY A 53 -2.09 2.35 13.31
CA GLY A 53 -2.06 3.24 14.47
C GLY A 53 -2.57 2.60 15.76
N PHE A 54 -3.52 1.66 15.68
CA PHE A 54 -4.06 0.97 16.85
C PHE A 54 -3.30 -0.30 17.26
N LEU A 55 -2.32 -0.76 16.47
CA LEU A 55 -1.57 -1.97 16.81
C LEU A 55 -0.50 -1.66 17.86
N GLU A 56 -0.41 -2.51 18.89
CA GLU A 56 0.58 -2.37 19.96
C GLU A 56 2.02 -2.63 19.49
N ASN A 57 2.19 -3.64 18.63
CA ASN A 57 3.50 -4.04 18.14
C ASN A 57 4.02 -3.06 17.07
N GLU A 58 5.12 -2.37 17.37
CA GLU A 58 5.75 -1.41 16.45
C GLU A 58 6.12 -2.04 15.11
N LYS A 59 6.52 -3.31 15.07
CA LYS A 59 6.85 -4.00 13.81
C LYS A 59 5.66 -4.05 12.86
N LEU A 60 4.44 -4.18 13.39
CA LEU A 60 3.21 -4.18 12.60
C LEU A 60 2.82 -2.78 12.09
N ARG A 61 3.38 -1.73 12.69
CA ARG A 61 3.19 -0.34 12.28
C ARG A 61 4.17 0.11 11.20
N ILE A 62 5.13 -0.72 10.83
CA ILE A 62 6.02 -0.45 9.70
C ILE A 62 5.22 -0.53 8.40
N ARG A 63 5.38 0.45 7.52
CA ARG A 63 4.84 0.43 6.17
C ARG A 63 5.89 0.85 5.16
N ILE A 64 5.76 0.30 3.97
CA ILE A 64 6.60 0.59 2.81
C ILE A 64 5.70 1.18 1.74
N GLU A 65 6.04 2.36 1.26
CA GLU A 65 5.30 3.06 0.21
C GLU A 65 6.20 3.24 -1.00
N GLY A 66 5.77 2.79 -2.17
CA GLY A 66 6.48 2.99 -3.43
C GLY A 66 5.68 3.89 -4.35
N ASN A 67 6.31 4.91 -4.93
CA ASN A 67 5.72 5.70 -6.01
C ASN A 67 6.57 5.59 -7.28
N PHE A 68 5.91 5.19 -8.36
CA PHE A 68 6.52 4.93 -9.65
C PHE A 68 6.08 5.94 -10.73
N THR A 69 5.24 6.92 -10.40
CA THR A 69 4.70 7.89 -11.38
C THR A 69 5.74 8.84 -11.96
N ASN A 70 6.81 9.12 -11.21
CA ASN A 70 7.79 10.17 -11.56
C ASN A 70 9.08 9.61 -12.14
N ASN A 71 9.25 8.30 -12.19
CA ASN A 71 10.47 7.70 -12.67
C ASN A 71 10.21 7.18 -14.07
N GLY A 72 10.82 7.80 -15.09
CA GLY A 72 10.86 7.30 -16.47
C GLY A 72 11.58 5.95 -16.64
N LEU A 73 11.62 5.14 -15.58
CA LEU A 73 12.06 3.76 -15.56
C LEU A 73 10.84 2.89 -15.86
N ASN A 74 11.02 1.96 -16.80
CA ASN A 74 10.10 0.96 -17.33
C ASN A 74 9.42 0.06 -16.27
N HIS A 75 8.70 0.63 -15.31
CA HIS A 75 7.86 -0.14 -14.41
C HIS A 75 6.55 -0.40 -15.13
N GLU A 76 6.55 -1.46 -15.94
CA GLU A 76 5.40 -2.04 -16.63
C GLU A 76 4.14 -1.95 -15.78
N GLY A 77 3.36 -0.89 -15.98
CA GLY A 77 2.05 -0.75 -15.39
C GLY A 77 1.97 -0.59 -13.87
N LYS A 78 3.02 -0.23 -13.13
CA LYS A 78 2.93 0.02 -11.67
C LYS A 78 2.91 1.52 -11.38
N LEU A 79 1.96 1.97 -10.56
CA LEU A 79 1.82 3.37 -10.17
C LEU A 79 2.21 3.58 -8.71
N TYR A 80 1.59 2.83 -7.80
CA TYR A 80 1.82 2.95 -6.36
C TYR A 80 1.79 1.60 -5.67
N HIS A 81 2.66 1.39 -4.70
CA HIS A 81 2.61 0.27 -3.77
C HIS A 81 2.46 0.77 -2.34
N PHE A 82 1.71 0.04 -1.55
CA PHE A 82 1.65 0.20 -0.09
C PHE A 82 1.69 -1.20 0.53
N ILE A 83 2.69 -1.44 1.36
CA ILE A 83 3.00 -2.76 1.93
C ILE A 83 3.11 -2.63 3.44
N THR A 84 2.39 -3.47 4.17
CA THR A 84 2.50 -3.68 5.62
C THR A 84 2.91 -5.14 5.89
N PRO A 85 3.25 -5.50 7.13
CA PRO A 85 3.53 -6.90 7.52
C PRO A 85 2.37 -7.87 7.33
N PHE A 86 1.15 -7.37 7.13
CA PHE A 86 -0.06 -8.18 7.05
C PHE A 86 -0.82 -8.03 5.72
N CYS A 87 -0.52 -7.00 4.92
CA CYS A 87 -1.14 -6.85 3.60
C CYS A 87 -0.34 -5.98 2.64
N LYS A 88 -0.59 -6.17 1.35
CA LYS A 88 -0.11 -5.30 0.29
C LYS A 88 -1.28 -4.85 -0.57
N ILE A 89 -1.25 -3.58 -0.94
CA ILE A 89 -2.12 -3.02 -1.97
C ILE A 89 -1.26 -2.34 -3.04
N SER A 90 -1.65 -2.46 -4.29
CA SER A 90 -0.93 -1.87 -5.42
C SER A 90 -1.89 -1.28 -6.42
N LEU A 91 -1.67 -0.02 -6.78
CA LEU A 91 -2.35 0.64 -7.89
C LEU A 91 -1.47 0.50 -9.13
N ASN A 92 -2.05 -0.03 -10.19
CA ASN A 92 -1.40 -0.35 -11.45
C ASN A 92 -2.18 0.28 -12.61
N ASN A 93 -1.59 0.25 -13.80
CA ASN A 93 -2.24 0.57 -15.06
C ASN A 93 -1.85 -0.44 -16.15
N ASP A 94 -2.75 -0.73 -17.07
CA ASP A 94 -2.41 -1.52 -18.25
C ASP A 94 -1.74 -0.65 -19.34
N LYS A 95 -1.34 -1.28 -20.45
CA LYS A 95 -0.77 -0.59 -21.62
C LYS A 95 -1.73 0.41 -22.29
N ARG A 96 -3.03 0.33 -21.98
CA ARG A 96 -4.08 1.26 -22.44
C ARG A 96 -4.36 2.35 -21.42
N GLY A 97 -3.64 2.36 -20.29
CA GLY A 97 -3.80 3.34 -19.22
C GLY A 97 -4.97 3.12 -18.29
N ARG A 98 -5.62 1.95 -18.35
CA ARG A 98 -6.72 1.60 -17.44
C ARG A 98 -6.16 1.10 -16.13
N TYR A 99 -6.69 1.62 -15.03
CA TYR A 99 -6.18 1.29 -13.71
C TYR A 99 -6.69 -0.08 -13.25
N ASN A 100 -5.94 -0.69 -12.34
CA ASN A 100 -6.39 -1.83 -11.55
C ASN A 100 -5.75 -1.79 -10.17
N ILE A 101 -6.39 -2.41 -9.19
CA ILE A 101 -5.85 -2.56 -7.85
C ILE A 101 -5.57 -4.04 -7.59
N THR A 102 -4.39 -4.35 -7.09
CA THR A 102 -4.05 -5.70 -6.62
C THR A 102 -3.91 -5.71 -5.12
N TYR A 103 -4.58 -6.64 -4.47
CA TYR A 103 -4.52 -6.91 -3.04
C TYR A 103 -3.77 -8.21 -2.79
N PHE A 104 -2.94 -8.20 -1.76
CA PHE A 104 -2.42 -9.41 -1.15
C PHE A 104 -2.64 -9.38 0.35
N LEU A 105 -3.26 -10.43 0.87
CA LEU A 105 -3.47 -10.62 2.30
C LEU A 105 -2.56 -11.72 2.81
N ASN A 106 -2.00 -11.50 3.99
CA ASN A 106 -1.34 -12.55 4.75
C ASN A 106 -2.40 -13.55 5.24
N PRO A 107 -2.24 -14.86 5.04
CA PRO A 107 -3.21 -15.88 5.42
C PRO A 107 -3.47 -15.92 6.92
N ASN A 108 -2.50 -15.45 7.72
CA ASN A 108 -2.61 -15.38 9.16
C ASN A 108 -3.04 -13.97 9.61
N LEU A 109 -3.78 -13.23 8.77
CA LEU A 109 -4.19 -11.85 9.05
C LEU A 109 -4.83 -11.69 10.43
N LEU A 110 -5.80 -12.54 10.74
CA LEU A 110 -6.54 -12.50 12.01
C LEU A 110 -5.63 -12.75 13.22
N GLU A 111 -4.65 -13.67 13.08
CA GLU A 111 -3.65 -13.92 14.12
C GLU A 111 -2.71 -12.73 14.32
N ILE A 112 -2.33 -12.04 13.23
CA ILE A 112 -1.34 -10.96 13.25
C ILE A 112 -1.92 -9.66 13.80
N ILE A 113 -3.11 -9.26 13.34
CA ILE A 113 -3.71 -7.97 13.71
C ILE A 113 -4.96 -8.10 14.58
N GLY A 114 -5.34 -9.31 14.97
CA GLY A 114 -6.52 -9.60 15.77
C GLY A 114 -7.81 -9.58 14.94
N ASP A 115 -8.82 -10.31 15.42
CA ASP A 115 -10.11 -10.48 14.74
C ASP A 115 -10.78 -9.16 14.39
N ASN A 116 -10.76 -8.18 15.30
CA ASN A 116 -11.43 -6.89 15.08
C ASN A 116 -10.92 -6.18 13.82
N TYR A 117 -9.60 -6.00 13.70
CA TYR A 117 -9.02 -5.29 12.55
C TYR A 117 -8.88 -6.17 11.32
N GLY A 118 -8.64 -7.47 11.52
CA GLY A 118 -8.62 -8.48 10.47
C GLY A 118 -9.93 -8.54 9.72
N ASN A 119 -11.05 -8.71 10.44
CA ASN A 119 -12.39 -8.77 9.86
C ASN A 119 -12.78 -7.46 9.14
N ILE A 120 -12.40 -6.29 9.68
CA ILE A 120 -12.62 -5.00 9.00
C ILE A 120 -11.90 -4.97 7.64
N LEU A 121 -10.65 -5.43 7.59
CA LEU A 121 -9.88 -5.43 6.35
C LEU A 121 -10.42 -6.44 5.34
N GLU A 122 -10.77 -7.65 5.79
CA GLU A 122 -11.37 -8.68 4.93
C GLU A 122 -12.72 -8.23 4.37
N ALA A 123 -13.61 -7.69 5.21
CA ALA A 123 -14.89 -7.15 4.78
C ALA A 123 -14.69 -6.04 3.74
N ARG A 124 -13.73 -5.13 3.97
CA ARG A 124 -13.44 -4.07 3.01
C ARG A 124 -12.99 -4.61 1.65
N ILE A 125 -12.16 -5.64 1.63
CA ILE A 125 -11.70 -6.24 0.38
C ILE A 125 -12.83 -7.02 -0.30
N TYR A 126 -13.63 -7.75 0.49
CA TYR A 126 -14.81 -8.46 0.00
C TYR A 126 -15.79 -7.53 -0.70
N GLU A 127 -16.16 -6.41 -0.05
CA GLU A 127 -16.98 -5.36 -0.67
C GLU A 127 -16.43 -4.94 -2.04
N LEU A 128 -15.13 -4.64 -2.11
CA LEU A 128 -14.49 -4.17 -3.34
C LEU A 128 -14.45 -5.20 -4.47
N VAL A 129 -14.29 -6.49 -4.16
CA VAL A 129 -14.30 -7.56 -5.19
C VAL A 129 -15.72 -7.94 -5.61
N THR A 130 -16.72 -7.70 -4.75
CA THR A 130 -18.14 -7.97 -5.07
C THR A 130 -18.85 -6.81 -5.75
N ASP A 131 -18.32 -5.60 -5.68
CA ASP A 131 -18.87 -4.43 -6.35
C ASP A 131 -18.80 -4.61 -7.88
N ASN A 132 -19.97 -4.63 -8.53
CA ASN A 132 -20.10 -4.87 -9.97
C ASN A 132 -19.35 -3.85 -10.83
N GLU A 133 -19.14 -2.62 -10.35
CA GLU A 133 -18.39 -1.60 -11.08
C GLU A 133 -16.88 -1.85 -11.03
N MET A 134 -16.41 -2.59 -10.02
CA MET A 134 -15.00 -2.72 -9.66
C MET A 134 -14.45 -4.14 -9.85
N LYS A 135 -15.30 -5.16 -9.87
CA LYS A 135 -14.97 -6.60 -9.90
C LYS A 135 -13.99 -7.02 -11.01
N GLY A 136 -13.95 -6.30 -12.14
CA GLY A 136 -13.00 -6.56 -13.24
C GLY A 136 -11.64 -5.85 -13.11
N PHE A 137 -11.50 -4.95 -12.13
CA PHE A 137 -10.32 -4.12 -11.91
C PHE A 137 -9.64 -4.39 -10.56
N ILE A 138 -10.21 -5.26 -9.74
CA ILE A 138 -9.67 -5.65 -8.44
C ILE A 138 -9.18 -7.10 -8.50
N ASN A 139 -7.89 -7.31 -8.26
CA ASN A 139 -7.27 -8.63 -8.15
C ASN A 139 -6.91 -8.91 -6.68
N ALA A 140 -7.68 -9.77 -6.00
CA ALA A 140 -7.36 -10.21 -4.63
C ALA A 140 -6.68 -11.58 -4.67
N ASN A 141 -5.42 -11.63 -4.26
CA ASN A 141 -4.64 -12.87 -4.21
C ASN A 141 -4.21 -13.15 -2.77
N GLN A 142 -4.37 -14.38 -2.30
CA GLN A 142 -3.71 -14.80 -1.07
C GLN A 142 -2.25 -15.12 -1.38
N LEU A 143 -1.32 -14.53 -0.64
CA LEU A 143 0.07 -15.00 -0.63
C LEU A 143 0.15 -16.03 0.48
N ASN A 144 0.55 -17.27 0.19
CA ASN A 144 0.78 -18.28 1.24
C ASN A 144 1.77 -17.78 2.32
N CYS A 145 2.13 -18.62 3.29
CA CYS A 145 3.09 -18.38 4.40
C CYS A 145 4.44 -17.71 4.04
N ILE A 146 4.71 -17.44 2.76
CA ILE A 146 5.81 -16.66 2.21
C ILE A 146 5.62 -15.13 2.39
N TYR A 147 4.45 -14.65 2.86
CA TYR A 147 4.22 -13.21 3.00
C TYR A 147 5.26 -12.51 3.89
N GLU A 148 5.65 -13.11 5.02
CA GLU A 148 6.67 -12.54 5.90
C GLU A 148 8.01 -12.37 5.16
N ARG A 149 8.42 -13.39 4.41
CA ARG A 149 9.62 -13.32 3.55
C ARG A 149 9.49 -12.22 2.51
N TYR A 150 8.33 -12.11 1.85
CA TYR A 150 8.05 -11.04 0.89
C TYR A 150 8.16 -9.65 1.51
N PHE A 151 7.66 -9.48 2.75
CA PHE A 151 7.75 -8.22 3.46
C PHE A 151 9.20 -7.84 3.79
N ASN A 152 9.99 -8.80 4.29
CA ASN A 152 11.40 -8.59 4.62
C ASN A 152 12.25 -8.29 3.37
N GLU A 153 11.99 -8.98 2.27
CA GLU A 153 12.62 -8.66 0.98
C GLU A 153 12.22 -7.27 0.49
N SER A 154 10.96 -6.87 0.67
CA SER A 154 10.47 -5.53 0.33
C SER A 154 11.14 -4.43 1.18
N LEU A 155 11.41 -4.68 2.46
CA LEU A 155 12.17 -3.77 3.32
C LEU A 155 13.58 -3.55 2.76
N THR A 156 14.28 -4.63 2.44
CA THR A 156 15.64 -4.59 1.86
C THR A 156 15.67 -3.81 0.55
N ILE A 157 14.65 -3.98 -0.31
CA ILE A 157 14.51 -3.21 -1.54
C ILE A 157 14.29 -1.73 -1.23
N ALA A 158 13.42 -1.42 -0.27
CA ALA A 158 13.08 -0.04 0.07
C ALA A 158 14.27 0.76 0.63
N GLU A 159 15.22 0.11 1.28
CA GLU A 159 16.46 0.72 1.76
C GLU A 159 17.41 1.16 0.64
N THR A 160 17.33 0.51 -0.53
CA THR A 160 18.29 0.70 -1.63
C THR A 160 17.70 1.43 -2.84
N LYS A 161 16.37 1.57 -2.90
CA LYS A 161 15.66 2.11 -4.06
C LYS A 161 15.05 3.48 -3.76
N PRO A 162 15.36 4.52 -4.55
CA PRO A 162 14.96 5.91 -4.25
C PRO A 162 13.45 6.17 -4.39
N ASN A 163 12.72 5.26 -5.01
CA ASN A 163 11.28 5.37 -5.25
C ASN A 163 10.42 4.77 -4.14
N TYR A 164 11.07 4.26 -3.09
CA TYR A 164 10.42 3.70 -1.92
C TYR A 164 10.69 4.56 -0.70
N MET A 165 9.76 4.49 0.25
CA MET A 165 9.83 5.13 1.55
C MET A 165 9.38 4.13 2.60
N VAL A 166 10.16 3.98 3.66
CA VAL A 166 9.78 3.19 4.84
C VAL A 166 9.31 4.16 5.92
N THR A 167 8.20 3.85 6.57
CA THR A 167 7.65 4.69 7.64
C THR A 167 7.14 3.81 8.77
N ILE A 168 7.31 4.26 10.01
CA ILE A 168 6.66 3.68 11.17
C ILE A 168 5.44 4.55 11.48
N THR A 169 4.25 3.95 11.49
CA THR A 169 3.02 4.65 11.88
C THR A 169 3.04 4.90 13.39
N GLU A 170 2.80 6.16 13.78
CA GLU A 170 2.67 6.53 15.19
C GLU A 170 1.50 5.80 15.84
N LYS A 171 1.67 5.41 17.09
CA LYS A 171 0.62 4.76 17.86
C LYS A 171 -0.46 5.79 18.19
N THR A 172 -1.71 5.48 17.90
CA THR A 172 -2.87 6.26 18.36
C THR A 172 -2.95 6.15 19.88
N ILE A 173 -2.86 7.28 20.57
CA ILE A 173 -3.07 7.33 22.02
C ILE A 173 -4.58 7.36 22.26
N SER A 174 -5.10 6.30 22.89
CA SER A 174 -6.49 6.18 23.35
C SER A 174 -6.63 6.65 24.79
#